data_AF-A0AA92IL65-F1
#
_entry.id   AF-A0AA92IL65-F1
#
_cell.length_a   1.000
_cell.length_b   1.000
_cell.length_c   1.000
_cell.angle_alpha   90.00
_cell.angle_beta   90.00
_cell.angle_gamma   90.00
#
_symmetry.space_group_name_H-M   'P 1'
#
loop_
_entity.id
_entity.type
_entity.pdbx_description
1 polymer ?
#
loop_
_entity_poly.entity_id
_entity_poly.type
_entity_poly.pdbx_seq_one_letter_code
_entity_poly.pdbx_strand_id
1 'polypeptide(L)' 'MDIIAPLIGAPIILFMIFVAPIWIIMHYRSQRKIGQGLSQDELLQLQELAHQAERMRDRIKTLESILDAESPKWRDRV' A
#
# COMPACT_ATOMS: atom_id res chain seq x y z
N MET A 1 48.55 -25.25 1.49
CA MET A 1 47.37 -24.35 1.64
C MET A 1 46.79 -23.95 0.28
N ASP A 2 47.44 -24.34 -0.82
CA ASP A 2 47.21 -23.79 -2.16
C ASP A 2 46.02 -24.42 -2.90
N ILE A 3 45.53 -25.57 -2.43
CA ILE A 3 44.43 -26.33 -3.06
C ILE A 3 43.08 -26.10 -2.35
N ILE A 4 43.12 -25.73 -1.06
CA ILE A 4 41.91 -25.52 -0.24
C ILE A 4 41.22 -24.20 -0.64
N ALA A 5 42.00 -23.15 -0.94
CA ALA A 5 41.48 -21.84 -1.30
C ALA A 5 40.58 -21.85 -2.57
N PRO A 6 40.99 -22.45 -3.71
CA PRO A 6 40.12 -22.53 -4.88
C PRO A 6 38.92 -23.46 -4.67
N LEU A 7 39.06 -24.52 -3.85
CA LEU A 7 37.98 -25.45 -3.55
C LEU A 7 36.81 -24.78 -2.81
N ILE A 8 37.10 -23.87 -1.89
CA ILE A 8 36.07 -23.11 -1.15
C ILE A 8 35.66 -21.84 -1.91
N GLY A 9 36.60 -21.18 -2.59
CA GLY A 9 36.35 -19.93 -3.32
C GLY A 9 35.48 -20.11 -4.56
N ALA A 10 35.68 -21.17 -5.35
CA ALA A 10 34.94 -21.41 -6.58
C ALA A 10 33.40 -21.46 -6.39
N PRO A 11 32.83 -22.22 -5.42
CA PRO A 11 31.39 -22.21 -5.21
C PRO A 11 30.86 -20.86 -4.70
N ILE A 12 31.65 -20.12 -3.90
CA ILE A 12 31.27 -18.79 -3.41
C ILE A 12 31.23 -17.77 -4.55
N ILE A 13 32.20 -17.81 -5.45
CA ILE A 13 32.25 -16.93 -6.63
C ILE A 13 31.05 -17.22 -7.55
N LEU A 14 30.75 -18.49 -7.80
CA LEU A 14 29.59 -18.89 -8.59
C LEU A 14 28.29 -18.40 -7.95
N PHE A 15 28.15 -18.58 -6.64
CA PHE A 15 27.01 -18.06 -5.87
C PHE A 15 26.90 -16.53 -6.00
N MET A 16 28.00 -15.80 -5.89
CA MET A 16 28.02 -14.34 -6.06
C MET A 16 27.60 -13.92 -7.47
N ILE A 17 28.01 -14.65 -8.51
CA ILE A 17 27.61 -14.34 -9.90
C ILE A 17 26.11 -14.51 -10.12
N PHE A 18 25.46 -15.50 -9.50
CA PHE A 18 24.02 -15.73 -9.72
C PHE A 18 23.14 -15.02 -8.69
N VAL A 19 23.46 -15.15 -7.41
CA VAL A 19 22.59 -14.71 -6.32
C VAL A 19 22.71 -13.22 -6.05
N ALA A 20 23.91 -12.64 -6.15
CA ALA A 20 24.07 -11.21 -5.88
C ALA A 20 23.31 -10.33 -6.90
N PRO A 21 23.33 -10.61 -8.22
CA PRO A 21 22.50 -9.85 -9.17
C PRO A 21 21.00 -10.00 -8.93
N ILE A 22 20.53 -11.21 -8.63
CA ILE A 22 19.11 -11.45 -8.29
C ILE A 22 18.71 -10.65 -7.06
N TRP A 23 19.56 -10.66 -6.02
CA TRP A 23 19.32 -9.91 -4.78
C TRP A 23 19.28 -8.39 -5.03
N ILE A 24 20.21 -7.85 -5.82
CA ILE A 24 20.23 -6.44 -6.23
C ILE A 24 18.91 -6.09 -6.94
N ILE A 25 18.53 -6.86 -7.95
CA ILE A 25 17.27 -6.63 -8.69
C ILE A 25 16.08 -6.64 -7.73
N MET A 26 15.99 -7.61 -6.83
CA MET A 26 14.93 -7.69 -5.83
C MET A 26 14.93 -6.47 -4.90
N HIS A 27 16.09 -6.07 -4.39
CA HIS A 27 16.24 -4.95 -3.47
C HIS A 27 15.78 -3.64 -4.12
N TYR A 28 16.26 -3.34 -5.32
CA TYR A 28 15.87 -2.12 -6.02
C TYR A 28 14.41 -2.17 -6.51
N ARG A 29 13.88 -3.34 -6.89
CA ARG A 29 12.48 -3.47 -7.31
C ARG A 29 11.52 -3.30 -6.13
N SER A 30 11.88 -3.78 -4.94
CA SER A 30 11.09 -3.56 -3.72
C SER A 30 11.08 -2.10 -3.31
N GLN A 31 12.23 -1.43 -3.33
CA GLN A 31 12.30 0.01 -3.03
C GLN A 31 11.56 0.87 -4.05
N ARG A 32 11.59 0.49 -5.34
CA ARG A 32 10.81 1.16 -6.39
C ARG A 32 9.30 1.05 -6.16
N LYS A 33 8.79 -0.05 -5.62
CA LYS A 33 7.36 -0.20 -5.30
C LYS A 33 6.93 0.69 -4.12
N ILE A 34 7.83 0.97 -3.18
CA ILE A 34 7.53 1.86 -2.04
C ILE A 34 7.59 3.33 -2.47
N GLY A 35 8.49 3.68 -3.40
CA GLY A 35 8.63 5.03 -3.94
C GLY A 35 7.73 5.37 -5.14
N GLN A 36 7.13 4.36 -5.79
CA GLN A 36 6.10 4.59 -6.80
C GLN A 36 4.82 4.98 -6.07
N GLY A 37 4.46 6.26 -6.15
CA GLY A 37 3.16 6.73 -5.71
C GLY A 37 2.03 6.02 -6.45
N LEU A 38 0.79 6.41 -6.12
CA LEU A 38 -0.42 5.81 -6.69
C LEU A 38 -0.38 5.85 -8.22
N SER A 39 -0.66 4.70 -8.83
CA SER A 39 -0.94 4.60 -10.25
C SER A 39 -2.17 5.44 -10.63
N GLN A 40 -2.34 5.71 -11.92
CA GLN A 40 -3.47 6.49 -12.40
C GLN A 40 -4.82 5.84 -12.05
N ASP A 41 -4.91 4.51 -12.09
CA ASP A 41 -6.11 3.77 -11.71
C ASP A 41 -6.39 3.87 -10.21
N GLU A 42 -5.34 3.80 -9.37
CA GLU A 42 -5.47 3.98 -7.92
C GLU A 42 -5.91 5.40 -7.56
N LEU A 43 -5.41 6.42 -8.28
CA LEU A 43 -5.86 7.80 -8.12
C LEU A 43 -7.34 7.97 -8.48
N LEU A 44 -7.79 7.35 -9.58
CA LEU A 44 -9.21 7.38 -9.97
C LEU A 44 -10.09 6.69 -8.94
N GLN A 45 -9.68 5.54 -8.41
CA GLN A 45 -10.40 4.85 -7.34
C GLN A 45 -10.48 5.70 -6.07
N LEU A 46 -9.39 6.38 -5.68
CA LEU A 46 -9.39 7.27 -4.53
C LEU A 46 -10.31 8.47 -4.72
N GLN A 47 -10.34 9.06 -5.92
CA GLN A 47 -11.28 10.14 -6.23
C GLN A 47 -12.73 9.67 -6.13
N GLU A 48 -13.04 8.48 -6.63
CA GLU A 48 -14.37 7.89 -6.51
C GLU A 48 -14.75 7.65 -5.04
N LEU A 49 -13.85 7.08 -4.24
CA LEU A 49 -14.07 6.89 -2.80
C LEU A 49 -14.28 8.21 -2.07
N ALA A 50 -13.52 9.25 -2.40
CA ALA A 50 -13.69 10.58 -1.83
C ALA A 50 -15.05 11.18 -2.21
N HIS A 51 -15.48 11.01 -3.46
CA HIS A 51 -16.80 11.46 -3.92
C HIS A 51 -17.94 10.72 -3.21
N GLN A 52 -17.80 9.41 -3.01
CA GLN A 52 -18.76 8.60 -2.26
C GLN A 52 -18.85 9.02 -0.79
N ALA A 53 -17.71 9.29 -0.15
CA ALA A 53 -17.66 9.78 1.23
C ALA A 53 -18.37 11.13 1.37
N GLU A 54 -18.17 12.04 0.42
CA GLU A 54 -18.86 13.33 0.39
C GLU A 54 -20.38 13.17 0.25
N ARG A 55 -20.81 12.32 -0.68
CA ARG A 55 -22.23 12.03 -0.87
C ARG A 55 -22.87 11.40 0.36
N MET A 56 -22.13 10.55 1.07
CA MET A 56 -22.58 9.95 2.32
C MET A 56 -22.71 10.99 3.43
N ARG A 57 -21.79 11.96 3.53
CA ARG A 57 -21.85 13.07 4.48
C ARG A 57 -23.11 13.91 4.29
N ASP A 58 -23.44 14.27 3.05
CA ASP A 58 -24.66 15.04 2.74
C ASP A 58 -25.94 14.28 3.10
N ARG A 59 -25.95 12.97 2.84
CA ARG A 59 -27.06 12.11 3.23
C ARG A 59 -27.21 12.00 4.74
N ILE A 60 -26.11 11.85 5.48
CA ILE A 60 -26.13 11.83 6.95
C ILE A 60 -26.71 13.15 7.47
N LYS A 61 -26.25 14.30 6.97
CA LYS A 61 -26.79 15.61 7.37
C LYS A 61 -28.29 15.73 7.10
N THR A 62 -28.75 15.18 5.98
CA THR A 62 -30.18 15.14 5.64
C THR A 62 -30.95 14.26 6.62
N LEU A 63 -30.43 13.07 6.94
CA LEU A 63 -31.03 12.17 7.92
C LEU A 63 -31.07 12.79 9.32
N GLU A 64 -29.99 13.45 9.75
CA GLU A 64 -29.94 14.19 11.00
C GLU A 64 -30.99 15.33 11.04
N SER A 65 -31.17 16.06 9.93
CA SER A 65 -32.21 17.10 9.84
C SER A 65 -33.62 16.53 9.93
N ILE A 66 -33.88 15.38 9.31
CA ILE A 66 -35.18 14.70 9.41
C ILE A 66 -35.39 14.22 10.85
N LEU A 67 -34.37 13.61 11.44
CA LEU A 67 -34.46 13.05 12.78
C LEU A 67 -34.60 14.13 13.86
N ASP A 68 -33.98 15.30 13.66
CA ASP A 68 -34.18 16.49 14.49
C ASP A 68 -35.61 17.03 14.40
N ALA A 69 -36.28 16.91 13.25
CA ALA A 69 -37.66 17.32 13.06
C ALA A 69 -38.67 16.29 13.62
N GLU A 70 -38.45 15.00 13.39
CA GLU A 70 -39.40 13.94 13.74
C GLU A 70 -39.20 13.36 15.15
N SER A 71 -37.98 13.36 15.68
CA SER A 71 -37.65 12.80 16.99
C SER A 71 -36.65 13.68 17.74
N PRO A 72 -37.03 14.88 18.23
CA PRO A 72 -36.10 15.89 18.76
C PRO A 72 -35.17 15.45 19.91
N LYS A 73 -35.45 14.32 20.56
CA LYS A 73 -34.64 13.72 21.65
C LYS A 73 -33.88 12.46 21.23
N TRP A 74 -33.73 12.20 19.94
CA TRP A 74 -33.04 11.01 19.44
C TRP A 74 -31.57 10.96 19.88
N ARG A 75 -30.93 12.13 20.00
CA ARG A 75 -29.54 12.27 20.45
C ARG A 75 -29.32 11.79 21.88
N ASP A 76 -30.35 11.77 22.72
CA ASP A 76 -30.26 11.27 24.11
C ASP A 76 -30.16 9.74 24.18
N ARG A 77 -30.33 9.02 23.06
CA ARG A 77 -30.30 7.55 22.97
C ARG A 77 -29.03 6.99 22.31
N VAL A 78 -28.09 7.86 21.90
CA VAL A 78 -26.80 7.49 21.31
C VAL A 78 -25.72 7.60 22.38
#